data_AF-A0A348VBI2-F1
#
_entry.id   AF-A0A348VBI2-F1
#
_cell.length_a   1.000
_cell.length_b   1.000
_cell.length_c   1.000
_cell.angle_alpha   90.00
_cell.angle_beta   90.00
_cell.angle_gamma   90.00
#
_symmetry.space_group_name_H-M   'P 1'
#
loop_
_entity.id
_entity.type
_entity.pdbx_description
1 polymer ?
#
loop_
_entity_poly.entity_id
_entity_poly.type
_entity_poly.pdbx_seq_one_letter_code
_entity_poly.pdbx_strand_id
1 'polypeptide(L)' 'FLNDLAANVGQMAFDYLDAPVCVLGSRNWITPAHELEDAFFPQPSWFLDVIHERIQPLKGYIPGQNFTDGEMVKRAKKGI' A
#
# COMPACT_ATOMS: atom_id res chain seq x y z
N PHE A 1 14.24 3.39 -0.11
CA PHE A 1 14.31 2.50 -1.30
C PHE A 1 12.98 2.43 -2.05
N LEU A 2 11.94 1.75 -1.56
CA LEU A 2 10.69 1.57 -2.35
C LEU A 2 10.02 2.89 -2.73
N ASN A 3 10.00 3.87 -1.83
CA ASN A 3 9.50 5.22 -2.14
C ASN A 3 10.36 5.94 -3.19
N ASP A 4 11.68 5.76 -3.17
CA ASP A 4 12.58 6.36 -4.16
C ASP A 4 12.34 5.74 -5.55
N LEU A 5 12.14 4.42 -5.60
CA LEU A 5 11.78 3.72 -6.83
C LEU A 5 10.43 4.21 -7.36
N ALA A 6 9.41 4.32 -6.50
CA ALA A 6 8.10 4.80 -6.89
C ALA A 6 8.13 6.26 -7.40
N ALA A 7 8.90 7.13 -6.75
CA ALA A 7 9.10 8.51 -7.18
C ALA A 7 9.78 8.56 -8.56
N ASN A 8 10.85 7.79 -8.76
CA ASN A 8 11.57 7.72 -10.02
C ASN A 8 10.67 7.21 -11.16
N VAL A 9 9.90 6.14 -10.94
CA VAL A 9 8.94 5.62 -11.93
C VAL A 9 7.87 6.66 -12.24
N GLY A 10 7.29 7.28 -11.21
CA GLY A 10 6.28 8.32 -11.36
C GLY A 10 6.75 9.53 -12.16
N GLN A 11 8.03 9.92 -12.01
CA GLN A 11 8.61 11.05 -12.74
C GLN A 11 9.03 10.68 -14.16
N MET A 12 9.74 9.56 -14.35
CA MET A 12 10.33 9.21 -15.64
C MET A 12 9.33 8.60 -16.62
N ALA A 13 8.26 7.99 -16.14
CA ALA A 13 7.26 7.30 -16.96
C ALA A 13 5.88 7.96 -16.91
N PHE A 14 5.77 9.22 -16.43
CA PHE A 14 4.50 9.90 -16.18
C PHE A 14 3.48 9.75 -17.32
N ASP A 15 3.90 10.04 -18.55
CA ASP A 15 3.03 10.00 -19.75
C ASP A 15 2.57 8.58 -20.14
N TYR A 16 3.15 7.54 -19.54
CA TYR A 16 2.85 6.13 -19.80
C TYR A 16 2.06 5.46 -18.68
N LEU A 17 1.70 6.18 -17.62
CA LEU A 17 1.00 5.61 -16.47
C LEU A 17 -0.52 5.71 -16.64
N ASP A 18 -1.19 4.56 -16.75
CA ASP A 18 -2.66 4.47 -16.71
C ASP A 18 -3.23 4.65 -15.29
N ALA A 19 -2.37 4.61 -14.27
CA ALA A 19 -2.74 4.60 -12.86
C ALA A 19 -1.62 5.18 -11.97
N PRO A 20 -1.94 5.67 -10.76
CA PRO A 20 -0.93 6.15 -9.83
C PRO A 20 -0.01 5.03 -9.34
N VAL A 21 1.28 5.33 -9.20
CA VAL A 21 2.25 4.40 -8.59
C VAL A 21 1.96 4.28 -7.09
N CYS A 22 1.78 3.04 -6.62
CA CYS A 22 1.48 2.74 -5.23
C CYS A 22 2.59 1.89 -4.60
N VAL A 23 2.95 2.17 -3.34
CA VAL A 23 3.91 1.37 -2.59
C VAL A 23 3.16 0.52 -1.56
N LEU A 24 3.32 -0.79 -1.67
CA LEU A 24 2.85 -1.76 -0.69
C LEU A 24 4.06 -2.40 0.00
N GLY A 25 4.14 -2.26 1.31
CA GLY A 25 5.22 -2.82 2.10
C GLY A 25 4.82 -3.01 3.56
N SER A 26 5.65 -3.74 4.30
CA SER A 26 5.53 -3.84 5.76
C SER A 26 5.67 -2.48 6.40
N ARG A 27 5.04 -2.33 7.57
CA ARG A 27 5.10 -1.10 8.37
C ARG A 27 6.52 -0.88 8.89
N ASN A 28 6.85 0.37 9.18
CA ASN A 28 8.15 0.73 9.73
C ASN A 28 8.25 0.38 11.23
N TRP A 29 8.28 -0.92 11.53
CA TRP A 29 8.39 -1.50 12.86
C TRP A 29 9.46 -2.60 12.85
N ILE A 30 10.03 -2.89 14.01
CA ILE A 30 10.78 -4.14 14.27
C ILE A 30 9.91 -5.34 13.88
N THR A 31 10.48 -6.24 13.07
CA THR A 31 9.82 -7.49 12.68
C THR A 31 9.30 -8.24 13.91
N PRO A 32 8.00 -8.58 13.97
CA PRO A 32 7.43 -9.22 15.14
C PRO A 32 7.79 -10.72 15.19
N ALA A 33 7.31 -11.41 16.22
CA ALA A 33 7.41 -12.86 16.30
C ALA A 33 6.67 -13.53 15.14
N HIS A 34 7.05 -14.79 14.84
CA HIS A 34 6.54 -15.56 13.70
C HIS A 34 5.01 -15.59 13.62
N GLU A 35 4.34 -15.65 14.78
CA GLU A 35 2.88 -15.69 14.92
C GLU A 35 2.15 -14.44 14.35
N LEU A 36 2.88 -13.33 14.17
CA LEU A 36 2.35 -12.05 13.70
C LEU A 36 2.83 -11.70 12.28
N GLU A 37 3.55 -12.60 11.60
CA GLU A 37 4.04 -12.37 10.25
C GLU A 37 2.91 -12.07 9.26
N ASP A 38 1.81 -12.82 9.34
CA ASP A 38 0.66 -12.66 8.45
C ASP A 38 -0.02 -11.29 8.55
N ALA A 39 0.06 -10.67 9.74
CA ALA A 39 -0.48 -9.35 10.00
C ALA A 39 0.52 -8.22 9.70
N PHE A 40 1.80 -8.54 9.58
CA PHE A 40 2.89 -7.57 9.44
C PHE A 40 3.41 -7.46 8.01
N PHE A 41 3.60 -8.60 7.33
CA PHE A 41 4.10 -8.68 5.97
C PHE A 41 2.95 -8.60 4.95
N PRO A 42 3.21 -8.01 3.76
CA PRO A 42 2.24 -7.96 2.68
C PRO A 42 1.70 -9.34 2.32
N GLN A 43 0.38 -9.48 2.44
CA GLN A 43 -0.35 -10.68 2.01
C GLN A 43 -0.87 -10.52 0.58
N PRO A 44 -1.14 -11.62 -0.15
CA PRO A 44 -1.73 -11.55 -1.48
C PRO A 44 -3.02 -10.72 -1.55
N SER A 45 -3.85 -10.77 -0.50
CA SER A 45 -5.08 -9.96 -0.40
C SER A 45 -4.79 -8.46 -0.34
N TRP A 46 -3.66 -8.03 0.22
CA TRP A 46 -3.33 -6.61 0.34
C TRP A 46 -3.08 -5.98 -1.03
N PHE A 47 -2.62 -6.75 -2.02
CA PHE A 47 -2.51 -6.27 -3.40
C PHE A 47 -3.90 -5.94 -3.98
N LEU A 48 -4.90 -6.78 -3.72
CA LEU A 48 -6.27 -6.53 -4.17
C LEU A 48 -6.88 -5.33 -3.46
N ASP A 49 -6.61 -5.18 -2.16
CA ASP A 49 -7.04 -4.02 -1.37
C ASP A 49 -6.44 -2.71 -1.93
N VAL A 50 -5.13 -2.71 -2.22
CA VAL A 50 -4.46 -1.55 -2.84
C VAL A 50 -5.02 -1.25 -4.22
N ILE A 51 -5.23 -2.27 -5.06
CA ILE A 51 -5.84 -2.05 -6.38
C ILE A 51 -7.23 -1.44 -6.22
N HIS A 52 -8.06 -2.01 -5.35
CA HIS A 52 -9.43 -1.57 -5.10
C HIS A 52 -9.50 -0.11 -4.61
N GLU A 53 -8.65 0.26 -3.66
CA GLU A 53 -8.72 1.57 -2.99
C GLU A 53 -7.85 2.66 -3.63
N ARG A 54 -6.78 2.31 -4.35
CA ARG A 54 -5.81 3.28 -4.90
C ARG A 54 -5.84 3.41 -6.42
N ILE A 55 -6.24 2.35 -7.13
CA ILE A 55 -6.19 2.30 -8.59
C ILE A 55 -7.59 2.33 -9.18
N GLN A 56 -8.40 1.30 -8.92
CA GLN A 56 -9.77 1.23 -9.40
C GLN A 56 -10.62 0.31 -8.51
N PRO A 57 -11.88 0.68 -8.19
CA PRO A 57 -12.78 -0.18 -7.44
C PRO A 57 -13.08 -1.49 -8.16
N LEU A 58 -12.74 -2.61 -7.52
CA LEU A 58 -13.10 -3.95 -7.96
C LEU A 58 -14.56 -4.27 -7.61
N LYS A 59 -15.34 -4.69 -8.62
CA LYS A 59 -16.78 -4.97 -8.45
C LYS A 59 -17.03 -6.10 -7.44
N GLY A 60 -17.81 -5.81 -6.40
CA GLY A 60 -18.18 -6.79 -5.38
C GLY A 60 -17.04 -7.17 -4.43
N TYR A 61 -15.89 -6.50 -4.53
CA TYR A 61 -14.77 -6.70 -3.63
C TYR A 61 -14.95 -5.85 -2.37
N ILE A 62 -14.67 -6.44 -1.21
CA ILE A 62 -14.68 -5.75 0.08
C ILE A 62 -13.24 -5.82 0.61
N PRO A 63 -12.57 -4.68 0.82
CA PRO A 63 -11.18 -4.68 1.23
C PRO A 63 -11.00 -5.20 2.66
N GLY A 64 -9.96 -6.01 2.86
CA GLY A 64 -9.59 -6.53 4.19
C GLY A 64 -8.75 -5.56 4.99
N GLN A 65 -7.86 -4.82 4.31
CA GLN A 65 -7.06 -3.74 4.86
C GLN A 65 -7.49 -2.39 4.30
N ASN A 66 -7.32 -1.35 5.13
CA ASN A 66 -7.60 0.03 4.74
C ASN A 66 -6.31 0.75 4.31
N PHE A 67 -6.27 1.13 3.04
CA PHE A 67 -5.27 1.90 2.29
C PHE A 67 -5.81 3.25 1.80
N THR A 68 -6.97 3.71 2.29
CA THR A 68 -7.50 5.04 1.97
C THR A 68 -6.60 6.17 2.50
N ASP A 69 -6.68 7.35 1.87
CA ASP A 69 -5.92 8.54 2.31
C ASP A 69 -6.19 8.90 3.78
N GLY A 70 -7.43 8.72 4.24
CA GLY A 70 -7.81 9.01 5.63
C GLY A 70 -7.07 8.12 6.64
N GLU A 71 -6.93 6.83 6.34
CA GLU A 71 -6.18 5.93 7.21
C GLU A 71 -4.67 6.18 7.14
N MET A 72 -4.12 6.54 5.97
CA MET A 72 -2.72 6.97 5.86
C MET A 72 -2.42 8.20 6.70
N VAL A 73 -3.24 9.25 6.61
CA VAL A 73 -3.07 10.48 7.42
C VAL A 73 -3.18 10.16 8.91
N LYS A 74 -4.12 9.29 9.29
CA LYS A 74 -4.30 8.87 10.69
C LYS A 74 -3.11 8.09 11.23
N ARG A 75 -2.49 7.22 10.43
CA ARG A 75 -1.28 6.48 10.78
C ARG A 75 -0.06 7.38 10.89
N ALA A 76 0.14 8.27 9.92
CA ALA A 76 1.21 9.27 9.95
C ALA A 76 1.14 10.14 11.21
N LYS A 77 -0.06 10.57 11.63
CA LYS A 77 -0.27 11.30 12.90
C LYS A 77 0.12 10.49 14.15
N LYS A 78 0.06 9.17 14.08
CA LYS A 78 0.46 8.25 15.16
C LYS A 78 1.92 7.81 15.08
N GLY A 79 2.67 8.24 14.06
CA GLY A 79 4.05 7.85 13.84
C GLY A 79 4.23 6.38 13.44
N ILE A 80 3.20 5.79 12.82
CA ILE A 80 3.20 4.39 12.32
C ILE A 80 2.96 4.34 10.81
#